data_AF-A0A2M9EF38-F1
#
_entry.id   AF-A0A2M9EF38-F1
#
_cell.length_a   1.000
_cell.length_b   1.000
_cell.length_c   1.000
_cell.angle_alpha   90.00
_cell.angle_beta   90.00
_cell.angle_gamma   90.00
#
_symmetry.space_group_name_H-M   'P 1'
#
loop_
_entity.id
_entity.type
_entity.pdbx_description
1 polymer ?
#
loop_
_entity_poly.entity_id
_entity_poly.type
_entity_poly.pdbx_seq_one_letter_code
_entity_poly.pdbx_strand_id
1 'polypeptide(L)' 'MHAEVINRLGGTFEVARLCRVKPPSVSAWKKSGIPPAREQFLRLLRPDIFGPAPEGEREKEKAA' A
#
# COMPACT_ATOMS: atom_id res chain seq x y z
N MET A 1 -0.53 -12.43 0.67
CA MET A 1 -1.40 -11.23 0.64
C MET A 1 -0.81 -10.04 -0.12
N HIS A 2 0.45 -9.66 0.03
CA HIS A 2 1.00 -8.47 -0.67
C HIS A 2 1.08 -8.55 -2.20
N ALA A 3 1.28 -9.76 -2.75
CA ALA A 3 1.35 -9.96 -4.20
C ALA A 3 0.04 -9.59 -4.92
N GLU A 4 -1.11 -9.87 -4.30
CA GLU A 4 -2.43 -9.60 -4.88
C GLU A 4 -2.72 -8.09 -4.94
N VAL A 5 -2.41 -7.35 -3.87
CA VAL A 5 -2.50 -5.88 -3.85
C VAL A 5 -1.62 -5.28 -4.95
N ILE A 6 -0.37 -5.74 -5.09
CA ILE A 6 0.54 -5.28 -6.14
C ILE A 6 -0.01 -5.58 -7.54
N ASN A 7 -0.62 -6.74 -7.75
CA ASN A 7 -1.24 -7.08 -9.03
C ASN A 7 -2.45 -6.16 -9.33
N ARG A 8 -3.31 -5.91 -8.34
CA ARG A 8 -4.45 -4.98 -8.47
C ARG A 8 -4.01 -3.55 -8.78
N LEU A 9 -2.85 -3.13 -8.25
CA LEU A 9 -2.23 -1.83 -8.54
C LEU A 9 -1.65 -1.71 -9.97
N GLY A 10 -1.76 -2.74 -10.81
CA GLY A 10 -1.20 -2.77 -12.17
C GLY A 10 0.10 -3.57 -12.29
N GLY A 11 0.50 -4.28 -11.22
CA GLY A 11 1.66 -5.15 -11.22
C GLY A 11 2.98 -4.45 -10.86
N THR A 12 4.06 -5.23 -10.94
CA THR A 12 5.38 -4.82 -10.42
C THR A 12 5.97 -3.60 -11.13
N PHE A 13 5.84 -3.52 -12.46
CA PHE A 13 6.40 -2.42 -13.24
C PHE A 13 5.62 -1.11 -13.02
N GLU A 14 4.30 -1.19 -12.97
CA GLU A 14 3.48 0.00 -12.74
C GLU A 14 3.70 0.55 -11.33
N VAL A 15 3.69 -0.31 -10.30
CA VAL A 15 4.00 0.13 -8.93
C VAL A 15 5.43 0.70 -8.82
N ALA A 16 6.40 0.13 -9.54
CA ALA A 16 7.77 0.65 -9.57
C ALA A 16 7.84 2.05 -10.20
N ARG A 17 7.09 2.28 -11.29
CA ARG A 17 6.94 3.58 -11.94
C ARG A 17 6.30 4.61 -11.00
N LEU A 18 5.18 4.25 -10.35
CA LEU A 18 4.46 5.09 -9.39
C LEU A 18 5.35 5.50 -8.21
N CYS A 19 6.09 4.55 -7.64
CA CYS A 19 6.94 4.80 -6.47
C CYS A 19 8.34 5.33 -6.82
N ARG A 20 8.68 5.43 -8.12
CA ARG A 20 10.02 5.79 -8.62
C ARG A 20 11.13 4.93 -8.02
N VAL A 21 10.93 3.61 -8.02
CA VAL A 21 11.90 2.61 -7.55
C VAL A 21 12.19 1.59 -8.65
N LYS A 22 13.21 0.75 -8.46
CA LYS A 22 13.49 -0.32 -9.42
C LYS A 22 12.48 -1.48 -9.26
N PRO A 23 12.06 -2.15 -10.35
CA PRO A 23 11.14 -3.31 -10.28
C PRO A 23 11.55 -4.43 -9.31
N PRO A 24 12.85 -4.75 -9.11
CA PRO A 24 13.28 -5.71 -8.08
C PRO A 24 12.88 -5.32 -6.66
N SER A 25 12.81 -4.01 -6.33
CA SER A 25 12.34 -3.56 -5.02
C SER A 25 10.89 -3.95 -4.78
N VAL A 26 10.02 -3.73 -5.77
CA VAL A 26 8.60 -4.13 -5.69
C VAL A 26 8.45 -5.65 -5.65
N SER A 27 9.33 -6.37 -6.36
CA SER A 27 9.36 -7.84 -6.29
C SER A 27 9.71 -8.34 -4.89
N ALA A 28 10.62 -7.66 -4.17
CA ALA A 28 10.93 -7.96 -2.78
C ALA A 28 9.72 -7.68 -1.85
N TRP A 29 8.96 -6.60 -2.10
CA TRP A 29 7.76 -6.26 -1.30
C TRP A 29 6.68 -7.32 -1.33
N LYS A 30 6.58 -8.12 -2.40
CA LYS A 30 5.67 -9.27 -2.45
C LYS A 30 5.96 -10.28 -1.32
N LYS A 31 7.21 -10.36 -0.88
CA LYS A 31 7.69 -11.25 0.18
C LYS A 31 7.77 -10.54 1.53
N SER A 32 8.35 -9.34 1.58
CA SER A 32 8.63 -8.60 2.82
C SER A 32 7.50 -7.67 3.29
N GLY A 33 6.52 -7.41 2.43
CA GLY A 33 5.53 -6.36 2.63
C GLY A 33 5.89 -5.04 1.95
N ILE A 34 4.88 -4.21 1.71
CA ILE A 34 5.04 -2.86 1.16
C ILE A 34 5.54 -1.95 2.29
N PRO A 35 6.59 -1.13 2.09
CA PRO A 35 7.05 -0.20 3.11
C PRO A 35 5.93 0.77 3.53
N PRO A 36 5.73 1.07 4.82
CA PRO A 36 4.60 1.88 5.31
C PRO A 36 4.43 3.22 4.59
N ALA A 37 5.52 3.96 4.34
CA ALA A 37 5.48 5.21 3.61
C ALA A 37 5.00 5.06 2.14
N ARG A 38 5.33 3.94 1.49
CA ARG A 38 4.86 3.63 0.13
C ARG A 38 3.41 3.19 0.16
N GLU A 39 2.99 2.46 1.18
CA GLU A 39 1.59 2.08 1.35
C GLU A 39 0.69 3.31 1.58
N GLN A 40 1.09 4.25 2.45
CA GLN A 40 0.36 5.51 2.65
C GLN A 40 0.15 6.27 1.34
N PHE A 41 1.21 6.39 0.53
CA PHE A 41 1.13 6.99 -0.79
C PHE A 41 0.19 6.23 -1.73
N LEU A 42 0.28 4.89 -1.79
CA LEU A 42 -0.55 4.07 -2.67
C LEU A 42 -2.03 4.07 -2.25
N ARG A 43 -2.33 4.17 -0.95
CA ARG A 43 -3.70 4.31 -0.42
C ARG A 43 -4.35 5.62 -0.86
N LEU A 44 -3.60 6.73 -0.83
CA LEU A 44 -4.08 8.03 -1.33
C LEU A 44 -4.30 8.01 -2.84
N LEU A 45 -3.43 7.32 -3.58
CA LEU A 45 -3.51 7.24 -5.05
C LEU A 45 -4.61 6.30 -5.54
N ARG A 46 -4.85 5.18 -4.86
CA ARG A 46 -5.78 4.11 -5.25
C ARG A 46 -6.69 3.69 -4.09
N PRO A 47 -7.55 4.59 -3.59
CA PRO A 47 -8.50 4.25 -2.53
C PRO A 47 -9.46 3.12 -2.92
N ASP A 48 -9.73 2.94 -4.22
CA ASP A 48 -10.53 1.85 -4.78
C ASP A 48 -9.94 0.46 -4.53
N ILE A 49 -8.62 0.35 -4.40
CA ILE A 49 -7.94 -0.93 -4.15
C ILE A 49 -7.88 -1.26 -2.65
N PHE A 50 -7.55 -0.26 -1.84
CA PHE A 50 -7.32 -0.41 -0.41
C PHE A 50 -8.60 -0.29 0.43
N GLY A 51 -9.72 0.11 -0.18
CA GLY A 51 -10.95 0.42 0.53
C GLY A 51 -10.90 1.80 1.19
N PRO A 52 -12.02 2.23 1.82
CA PRO A 52 -12.01 3.44 2.65
C PRO A 52 -10.91 3.34 3.70
N ALA A 53 -10.25 4.48 3.98
CA ALA A 53 -9.32 4.54 5.10
C ALA A 53 -10.03 3.98 6.34
N PRO A 54 -9.38 3.11 7.14
CA PRO A 54 -10.01 2.60 8.34
C PRO A 54 -10.52 3.80 9.14
N GLU A 55 -11.82 3.86 9.38
CA GLU A 55 -12.45 4.94 10.13
C GLU A 55 -12.01 4.87 11.59
N GLY A 56 -10.77 5.27 11.86
CA GLY A 56 -10.24 5.55 13.18
C GLY A 56 -10.24 4.39 14.17
N GLU A 57 -9.03 4.08 14.65
CA GLU A 57 -8.82 3.98 16.09
C GLU A 57 -9.07 5.36 16.75
N ARG A 58 -10.26 5.96 16.57
CA ARG A 58 -10.67 7.22 17.23
C ARG A 58 -11.39 6.96 18.56
N GLU A 59 -11.49 5.71 18.98
CA GLU A 59 -12.30 5.31 20.13
C GLU A 59 -11.49 5.06 21.42
N LYS A 60 -10.16 5.21 21.43
CA LYS A 60 -9.35 5.01 22.64
C LYS A 60 -8.98 6.29 23.42
N GLU A 61 -9.35 7.48 22.96
CA GLU A 61 -9.07 8.77 23.64
C GLU A 61 -10.34 9.47 24.19
N LYS A 62 -11.43 8.73 24.42
CA LYS A 62 -12.60 9.26 25.16
C LYS A 62 -12.89 8.53 26.48
N ALA A 63 -11.92 7.75 26.98
CA ALA A 63 -12.07 6.98 28.22
C ALA A 63 -10.89 7.15 29.20
N ALA A 64 -10.12 8.24 29.10
CA ALA A 64 -9.11 8.62 30.08
C ALA A 64 -9.51 9.93 30.77
#